data_AF-A0A820CF09-F1
#
_entry.id   AF-A0A820CF09-F1
#
_cell.length_a   1.000
_cell.length_b   1.000
_cell.length_c   1.000
_cell.angle_alpha   90.00
_cell.angle_beta   90.00
_cell.angle_gamma   90.00
#
_symmetry.space_group_name_H-M   'P 1'
#
loop_
_entity.id
_entity.type
_entity.pdbx_description
1 polymer ?
#
loop_
_entity_poly.entity_id
_entity_poly.type
_entity_poly.pdbx_seq_one_letter_code
_entity_poly.pdbx_strand_id
1 'polypeptide(L)'
;LLVSYRDPSNNLITLKNLRLEIKDFNSLPPQNTLAKKLLNDSVSSALNNGIVNNEHEISTEQYELRIRNTTPWFDAWRDCFLRISYNGDHEFLKNYLACIMVVSTSHLDPMDAFAKLVQQQNLQQQQSPAKLPKWFMTNIYKYFVLLHDVTEGEESKAVSVFGDLKQQYGAGNCHLLQINSKRAGQTSGDTDAATNMPDPWRLYVKQSSSTTQQQQESQSISRKESSMSDSLSNLTELIDQELNITTSIAHPLSSFDTSNSDLTSIGTTDEGYDGSSITSASTIIHGACLTLSDHDRIHVFMNEFVTKGLLLWVETNLKTFNEQ
;
A
#
# COMPACT_ATOMS: atom_id res chain seq x y z
N LEU A 1 5.48 -17.65 -4.91
CA LEU A 1 4.56 -18.32 -5.85
C LEU A 1 5.20 -18.29 -7.24
N LEU A 2 5.58 -19.46 -7.77
CA LEU A 2 5.92 -19.58 -9.19
C LEU A 2 4.59 -19.79 -9.92
N VAL A 3 4.22 -18.88 -10.80
CA VAL A 3 2.95 -18.97 -11.50
C VAL A 3 3.16 -18.78 -12.98
N SER A 4 2.39 -19.47 -13.80
CA SER A 4 2.47 -19.39 -15.25
C SER A 4 1.14 -18.93 -15.83
N TYR A 5 1.20 -18.16 -16.92
CA TYR A 5 0.02 -17.81 -17.70
C TYR A 5 0.26 -18.05 -19.19
N ARG A 6 -0.80 -18.22 -19.99
CA ARG A 6 -0.73 -18.34 -21.44
C ARG A 6 -0.93 -17.00 -22.14
N ASP A 7 -0.07 -16.69 -23.09
CA ASP A 7 -0.20 -15.51 -23.94
C ASP A 7 -1.29 -15.70 -25.02
N PRO A 8 -1.65 -14.66 -25.81
CA PRO A 8 -2.64 -14.79 -26.89
C PRO A 8 -2.24 -15.74 -28.01
N SER A 9 -0.93 -16.05 -28.11
CA SER A 9 -0.34 -17.03 -29.04
C SER A 9 -0.27 -18.43 -28.43
N ASN A 10 -0.84 -18.64 -27.24
CA ASN A 10 -0.85 -19.88 -26.46
C ASN A 10 0.53 -20.36 -25.97
N ASN A 11 1.52 -19.46 -25.88
CA ASN A 11 2.80 -19.72 -25.23
C ASN A 11 2.70 -19.61 -23.71
N LEU A 12 3.32 -20.55 -23.00
CA LEU A 12 3.34 -20.55 -21.53
C LEU A 12 4.46 -19.65 -21.01
N ILE A 13 4.09 -18.55 -20.35
CA ILE A 13 5.01 -17.60 -19.72
C ILE A 13 5.04 -17.87 -18.22
N THR A 14 6.23 -18.08 -17.67
CA THR A 14 6.42 -18.28 -16.22
C THR A 14 6.79 -16.95 -15.56
N LEU A 15 5.93 -16.47 -14.66
CA LEU A 15 6.16 -15.28 -13.86
C LEU A 15 7.04 -15.63 -12.64
N LYS A 16 8.24 -15.04 -12.62
CA LYS A 16 9.10 -15.05 -11.45
C LYS A 16 8.80 -13.79 -10.62
N ASN A 17 8.61 -13.96 -9.31
CA ASN A 17 8.38 -12.87 -8.36
C ASN A 17 7.11 -12.03 -8.57
N LEU A 18 5.97 -12.68 -8.85
CA LEU A 18 4.69 -12.00 -8.86
C LEU A 18 4.42 -11.34 -7.49
N ARG A 19 4.25 -10.01 -7.51
CA ARG A 19 3.90 -9.19 -6.33
C ARG A 19 2.50 -8.64 -6.50
N LEU A 20 1.64 -8.88 -5.51
CA LEU A 20 0.31 -8.28 -5.47
C LEU A 20 0.33 -7.04 -4.60
N GLU A 21 -0.29 -5.97 -5.08
CA GLU A 21 -0.58 -4.77 -4.28
C GLU A 21 -2.08 -4.75 -4.01
N ILE A 22 -2.46 -4.97 -2.75
CA ILE A 22 -3.84 -4.91 -2.28
C ILE A 22 -3.98 -3.61 -1.50
N LYS A 23 -4.98 -2.80 -1.87
CA LYS A 23 -5.34 -1.59 -1.12
C LYS A 23 -6.81 -1.61 -0.78
N ASP A 24 -7.15 -0.87 0.26
CA ASP A 24 -8.54 -0.58 0.58
C ASP A 24 -9.22 0.16 -0.59
N PHE A 25 -10.48 -0.16 -0.80
CA PHE A 25 -11.30 0.37 -1.89
C PHE A 25 -11.42 1.90 -1.81
N ASN A 26 -11.40 2.48 -0.60
CA ASN A 26 -11.51 3.92 -0.40
C ASN A 26 -10.15 4.60 -0.19
N SER A 27 -9.04 3.88 -0.41
CA SER A 27 -7.71 4.44 -0.20
C SER A 27 -7.39 5.56 -1.21
N LEU A 28 -6.86 6.66 -0.69
CA LEU A 28 -6.40 7.79 -1.48
C LEU A 28 -4.87 7.89 -1.43
N PRO A 29 -4.23 8.33 -2.53
CA PRO A 29 -2.80 8.59 -2.53
C PRO A 29 -2.48 9.70 -1.53
N PRO A 30 -1.29 9.65 -0.90
CA PRO A 30 -0.87 10.69 0.03
C PRO A 30 -0.71 12.03 -0.69
N GLN A 31 -0.96 13.13 0.03
CA GLN A 31 -0.68 14.47 -0.48
C GLN A 31 0.82 14.64 -0.78
N ASN A 32 1.16 15.52 -1.72
CA ASN A 32 2.53 15.73 -2.20
C ASN A 32 3.56 15.94 -1.07
N THR A 33 3.22 16.72 -0.04
CA THR A 33 4.10 16.97 1.11
C THR A 33 4.41 15.68 1.88
N LEU A 34 3.38 14.88 2.17
CA LEU A 34 3.55 13.58 2.84
C LEU A 34 4.28 12.59 1.93
N ALA A 35 4.00 12.60 0.62
CA ALA A 35 4.68 11.75 -0.34
C ALA A 35 6.19 12.03 -0.38
N LYS A 36 6.60 13.30 -0.43
CA LYS A 36 8.01 13.71 -0.36
C LYS A 36 8.68 13.24 0.93
N LYS A 37 7.98 13.38 2.07
CA LYS A 37 8.48 12.87 3.36
C LYS A 37 8.68 11.35 3.33
N LEU A 38 7.68 10.59 2.87
CA LEU A 38 7.76 9.13 2.77
C LEU A 38 8.89 8.65 1.84
N LEU A 39 9.18 9.39 0.76
CA LEU A 39 10.34 9.10 -0.09
C LEU A 39 11.65 9.32 0.65
N ASN A 40 11.79 10.46 1.34
CA ASN A 40 12.99 10.77 2.13
C ASN A 40 13.21 9.74 3.25
N ASP A 41 12.16 9.42 4.00
CA ASP A 41 12.19 8.42 5.07
C ASP A 41 12.58 7.04 4.54
N SER A 42 12.14 6.67 3.33
CA SER A 42 12.50 5.40 2.70
C SER A 42 13.98 5.30 2.33
N VAL A 43 14.59 6.41 1.90
CA VAL A 43 16.02 6.49 1.60
C VAL A 43 16.83 6.45 2.89
N SER A 44 16.42 7.23 3.89
CA SER A 44 17.10 7.34 5.18
C SER A 44 17.10 6.02 5.96
N SER A 45 15.96 5.32 5.99
CA SER A 45 15.85 4.00 6.64
C SER A 45 16.69 2.93 5.94
N ALA A 46 16.74 2.93 4.62
CA ALA A 46 17.55 1.99 3.85
C ALA A 46 19.06 2.23 4.00
N LEU A 47 19.48 3.48 4.25
CA LEU A 47 20.87 3.81 4.53
C LEU A 47 21.29 3.34 5.93
N ASN A 48 20.39 3.40 6.91
CA ASN A 48 20.65 3.01 8.29
C ASN A 48 20.59 1.49 8.53
N ASN A 49 19.95 0.73 7.64
CA ASN A 49 19.78 -0.73 7.77
C ASN A 49 20.99 -1.58 7.36
N GLY A 50 22.18 -0.97 7.23
CA GLY A 50 23.45 -1.67 7.45
C GLY A 50 23.66 -3.00 6.72
N ILE A 51 23.62 -3.03 5.38
CA ILE A 51 24.51 -3.94 4.65
C ILE A 51 25.88 -3.26 4.59
N VAL A 52 26.52 -3.20 5.75
CA VAL A 52 27.94 -2.92 5.89
C VAL A 52 28.66 -4.12 5.26
N ASN A 53 29.65 -3.89 4.39
CA ASN A 53 30.68 -4.84 3.88
C ASN A 53 30.80 -5.02 2.35
N ASN A 54 30.06 -4.29 1.50
CA ASN A 54 30.28 -4.34 0.03
C ASN A 54 30.75 -2.98 -0.53
N GLU A 55 31.59 -2.28 0.22
CA GLU A 55 32.34 -1.13 -0.27
C GLU A 55 33.63 -1.64 -0.91
N HIS A 56 33.80 -1.43 -2.21
CA HIS A 56 35.08 -1.65 -2.87
C HIS A 56 35.86 -0.34 -2.79
N GLU A 57 37.03 -0.41 -2.15
CA GLU A 57 37.99 0.68 -2.16
C GLU A 57 38.83 0.54 -3.43
N ILE A 58 38.82 1.57 -4.27
CA ILE A 58 39.68 1.70 -5.44
C ILE A 58 40.63 2.84 -5.12
N SER A 59 41.84 2.49 -4.69
CA SER A 59 42.92 3.45 -4.45
C SER A 59 43.79 3.60 -5.69
N THR A 60 43.93 4.82 -6.17
CA THR A 60 45.02 5.26 -7.06
C THR A 60 45.97 6.14 -6.26
N GLU A 61 47.20 6.39 -6.73
CA GLU A 61 48.19 7.22 -6.02
C GLU A 61 47.70 8.65 -5.69
N GLN A 62 46.61 9.11 -6.31
CA GLN A 62 46.07 10.45 -6.17
C GLN A 62 44.68 10.52 -5.51
N TYR A 63 43.92 9.42 -5.48
CA TYR A 63 42.56 9.39 -4.94
C TYR A 63 42.16 8.00 -4.41
N GLU A 64 41.42 7.99 -3.30
CA GLU A 64 40.73 6.83 -2.74
C GLU A 64 39.22 6.94 -3.04
N LEU A 65 38.68 6.00 -3.82
CA LEU A 65 37.27 5.94 -4.16
C LEU A 65 36.61 4.75 -3.45
N ARG A 66 35.58 5.02 -2.65
CA ARG A 66 34.74 3.99 -2.03
C ARG A 66 33.44 3.86 -2.80
N ILE A 67 33.28 2.74 -3.51
CA ILE A 67 32.09 2.47 -4.31
C ILE A 67 31.28 1.37 -3.62
N ARG A 68 29.98 1.64 -3.40
CA ARG A 68 29.04 0.61 -2.94
C ARG A 68 28.57 -0.20 -4.13
N ASN A 69 28.74 -1.53 -4.08
CA ASN A 69 28.28 -2.42 -5.14
C ASN A 69 26.75 -2.60 -5.20
N THR A 70 26.03 -2.11 -4.20
CA THR A 70 24.56 -2.15 -4.15
C THR A 70 23.99 -0.78 -3.81
N THR A 71 22.78 -0.52 -4.27
CA THR A 71 22.02 0.71 -3.96
C THR A 71 20.69 0.37 -3.26
N PRO A 72 20.71 -0.18 -2.02
CA PRO A 72 19.47 -0.54 -1.31
C PRO A 72 18.53 0.66 -1.09
N TRP A 73 19.11 1.86 -0.96
CA TRP A 73 18.36 3.11 -0.87
C TRP A 73 17.53 3.38 -2.13
N PHE A 74 18.05 3.03 -3.31
CA PHE A 74 17.37 3.23 -4.58
C PHE A 74 16.23 2.24 -4.74
N ASP A 75 16.43 0.98 -4.35
CA ASP A 75 15.35 -0.02 -4.31
C ASP A 75 14.24 0.41 -3.34
N ALA A 76 14.59 0.87 -2.14
CA ALA A 76 13.64 1.36 -1.15
C ALA A 76 12.87 2.60 -1.65
N TRP A 77 13.57 3.54 -2.27
CA TRP A 77 12.98 4.72 -2.90
C TRP A 77 12.05 4.35 -4.05
N ARG A 78 12.50 3.51 -4.99
CA ARG A 78 11.71 3.04 -6.15
C ARG A 78 10.43 2.37 -5.69
N ASP A 79 10.55 1.44 -4.74
CA ASP A 79 9.41 0.74 -4.16
C ASP A 79 8.47 1.70 -3.42
N CYS A 80 9.01 2.76 -2.79
CA CYS A 80 8.19 3.80 -2.16
C CYS A 80 7.46 4.65 -3.20
N PHE A 81 8.18 5.12 -4.22
CA PHE A 81 7.66 5.89 -5.34
C PHE A 81 6.51 5.16 -6.03
N LEU A 82 6.71 3.89 -6.42
CA LEU A 82 5.67 3.08 -7.04
C LEU A 82 4.45 2.87 -6.13
N ARG A 83 4.61 2.89 -4.80
CA ARG A 83 3.49 2.76 -3.86
C ARG A 83 2.69 4.06 -3.73
N ILE A 84 3.36 5.21 -3.67
CA ILE A 84 2.76 6.49 -3.26
C ILE A 84 2.49 7.48 -4.41
N SER A 85 3.12 7.30 -5.58
CA SER A 85 2.94 8.21 -6.72
C SER A 85 1.46 8.38 -7.11
N TYR A 86 1.11 9.54 -7.67
CA TYR A 86 -0.23 9.77 -8.17
C TYR A 86 -0.47 8.95 -9.45
N ASN A 87 -1.72 8.54 -9.69
CA ASN A 87 -2.10 7.84 -10.91
C ASN A 87 -2.17 8.82 -12.08
N GLY A 88 -1.16 8.81 -12.96
CA GLY A 88 -1.23 9.53 -14.23
C GLY A 88 -2.40 9.05 -15.10
N ASP A 89 -2.87 9.90 -16.03
CA ASP A 89 -3.91 9.51 -16.99
C ASP A 89 -3.37 8.65 -18.13
N HIS A 90 -2.06 8.73 -18.39
CA HIS A 90 -1.36 7.99 -19.43
C HIS A 90 -0.53 6.82 -18.87
N GLU A 91 -0.78 6.42 -17.61
CA GLU A 91 -0.05 5.35 -16.94
C GLU A 91 -1.02 4.28 -16.43
N PHE A 92 -0.69 3.01 -16.68
CA PHE A 92 -1.50 1.86 -16.25
C PHE A 92 -0.95 1.15 -15.00
N LEU A 93 0.21 1.58 -14.48
CA LEU A 93 0.93 0.93 -13.38
C LEU A 93 0.11 0.81 -12.07
N LYS A 94 -0.93 1.62 -11.92
CA LYS A 94 -1.76 1.69 -10.71
C LYS A 94 -3.24 1.47 -10.98
N ASN A 95 -3.54 0.89 -12.14
CA ASN A 95 -4.89 0.51 -12.48
C ASN A 95 -5.14 -0.90 -11.94
N TYR A 96 -6.19 -1.05 -11.16
CA TYR A 96 -6.50 -2.32 -10.53
C TYR A 96 -7.20 -3.25 -11.52
N LEU A 97 -6.82 -4.52 -11.47
CA LEU A 97 -7.39 -5.59 -12.30
C LEU A 97 -8.57 -6.29 -11.63
N ALA A 98 -8.58 -6.29 -10.29
CA ALA A 98 -9.52 -7.06 -9.50
C ALA A 98 -9.99 -6.33 -8.25
N CYS A 99 -11.18 -6.69 -7.79
CA CYS A 99 -11.76 -6.26 -6.52
C CYS A 99 -12.15 -7.50 -5.70
N ILE A 100 -11.63 -7.57 -4.47
CA ILE A 100 -11.99 -8.62 -3.51
C ILE A 100 -13.07 -8.04 -2.60
N MET A 101 -14.24 -8.66 -2.60
CA MET A 101 -15.39 -8.28 -1.78
C MET A 101 -15.47 -9.24 -0.61
N VAL A 102 -15.45 -8.71 0.62
CA VAL A 102 -15.42 -9.52 1.84
C VAL A 102 -16.65 -9.21 2.68
N VAL A 103 -17.39 -10.25 3.08
CA VAL A 103 -18.56 -10.12 3.97
C VAL A 103 -18.46 -11.18 5.06
N SER A 104 -18.82 -10.83 6.29
CA SER A 104 -18.84 -11.76 7.42
C SER A 104 -20.13 -12.58 7.46
N THR A 105 -20.04 -13.86 7.86
CA THR A 105 -21.21 -14.71 8.14
C THR A 105 -22.08 -14.20 9.28
N SER A 106 -21.53 -13.32 10.13
CA SER A 106 -22.27 -12.66 11.22
C SER A 106 -23.19 -11.55 10.71
N HIS A 107 -23.07 -11.15 9.44
CA HIS A 107 -24.02 -10.21 8.83
C HIS A 107 -25.43 -10.83 8.78
N LEU A 108 -26.46 -9.99 8.94
CA LEU A 108 -27.86 -10.42 8.97
C LEU A 108 -28.27 -11.07 7.64
N ASP A 109 -27.90 -10.44 6.53
CA ASP A 109 -28.07 -10.96 5.17
C ASP A 109 -26.77 -10.80 4.35
N PRO A 110 -25.89 -11.82 4.34
CA PRO A 110 -24.63 -11.71 3.62
C PRO A 110 -24.80 -11.57 2.10
N MET A 111 -25.87 -12.12 1.52
CA MET A 111 -26.09 -12.09 0.07
C MET A 111 -26.47 -10.69 -0.41
N ASP A 112 -27.36 -10.00 0.31
CA ASP A 112 -27.67 -8.60 0.05
C ASP A 112 -26.44 -7.69 0.25
N ALA A 113 -25.62 -7.97 1.27
CA ALA A 113 -24.37 -7.23 1.48
C ALA A 113 -23.41 -7.36 0.28
N PHE A 114 -23.24 -8.57 -0.28
CA PHE A 114 -22.45 -8.74 -1.50
C PHE A 114 -23.05 -8.00 -2.69
N ALA A 115 -24.37 -8.04 -2.88
CA ALA A 115 -25.04 -7.30 -3.95
C ALA A 115 -24.77 -5.78 -3.85
N LYS A 116 -24.81 -5.23 -2.63
CA LYS A 116 -24.48 -3.83 -2.36
C LYS A 116 -23.02 -3.50 -2.67
N LEU A 117 -22.07 -4.37 -2.31
CA LEU A 117 -20.65 -4.16 -2.65
C LEU A 117 -20.42 -4.16 -4.16
N VAL A 118 -21.09 -5.06 -4.90
CA VAL A 118 -21.03 -5.08 -6.38
C VAL A 118 -21.60 -3.80 -6.96
N GLN A 119 -22.73 -3.33 -6.44
CA GLN A 119 -23.35 -2.08 -6.88
C GLN A 119 -22.44 -0.88 -6.60
N GLN A 120 -21.86 -0.80 -5.41
CA GLN A 120 -20.94 0.27 -5.03
C GLN A 120 -19.72 0.32 -5.96
N GLN A 121 -19.13 -0.83 -6.28
CA GLN A 121 -18.01 -0.91 -7.20
C GLN A 121 -18.41 -0.44 -8.61
N ASN A 122 -19.55 -0.89 -9.13
CA ASN A 122 -20.03 -0.48 -10.45
C ASN A 122 -20.32 1.03 -10.52
N LEU A 123 -20.93 1.60 -9.48
CA LEU A 123 -21.23 3.04 -9.40
C LEU A 123 -19.96 3.89 -9.38
N GLN A 124 -18.97 3.48 -8.58
CA GLN A 124 -17.68 4.17 -8.50
C GLN A 124 -16.96 4.19 -9.86
N GLN A 125 -17.08 3.12 -10.64
CA GLN A 125 -16.45 3.01 -11.94
C GLN A 125 -17.14 3.84 -13.03
N GLN A 126 -18.46 4.05 -12.93
CA GLN A 126 -19.23 4.84 -13.90
C GLN A 126 -19.25 6.33 -13.58
N GLN A 127 -18.75 6.73 -12.41
CA GLN A 127 -18.76 8.13 -11.98
C GLN A 127 -17.81 8.99 -12.82
N SER A 128 -18.32 10.13 -13.30
CA SER A 128 -17.52 11.18 -13.97
C SER A 128 -17.54 12.46 -13.12
N PRO A 129 -16.38 13.06 -12.79
CA PRO A 129 -15.02 12.63 -13.16
C PRO A 129 -14.60 11.33 -12.45
N ALA A 130 -13.69 10.58 -13.08
CA ALA A 130 -13.23 9.28 -12.59
C ALA A 130 -12.63 9.39 -11.19
N LYS A 131 -13.23 8.68 -10.22
CA LYS A 131 -12.71 8.60 -8.85
C LYS A 131 -11.73 7.44 -8.72
N LEU A 132 -10.89 7.51 -7.69
CA LEU A 132 -10.03 6.41 -7.30
C LEU A 132 -10.85 5.30 -6.62
N PRO A 133 -10.41 4.04 -6.72
CA PRO A 133 -9.31 3.53 -7.56
C PRO A 133 -9.61 3.60 -9.07
N LYS A 134 -8.56 3.77 -9.90
CA LYS A 134 -8.67 3.61 -11.35
C LYS A 134 -8.67 2.12 -11.70
N TRP A 135 -9.60 1.70 -12.55
CA TRP A 135 -9.70 0.32 -13.03
C TRP A 135 -9.07 0.17 -14.40
N PHE A 136 -8.47 -0.99 -14.66
CA PHE A 136 -7.85 -1.24 -15.95
C PHE A 136 -8.90 -1.41 -17.06
N MET A 137 -10.04 -2.05 -16.76
CA MET A 137 -11.14 -2.25 -17.70
C MET A 137 -12.48 -1.97 -17.05
N THR A 138 -13.51 -1.67 -17.88
CA THR A 138 -14.90 -1.52 -17.46
C THR A 138 -15.45 -2.75 -16.73
N ASN A 139 -15.03 -3.94 -17.15
CA ASN A 139 -15.35 -5.18 -16.47
C ASN A 139 -14.09 -5.69 -15.76
N ILE A 140 -14.06 -5.61 -14.43
CA ILE A 140 -12.93 -6.06 -13.61
C ILE A 140 -13.18 -7.47 -13.06
N TYR A 141 -12.11 -8.13 -12.60
CA TYR A 141 -12.27 -9.39 -11.88
C TYR A 141 -12.86 -9.17 -10.49
N LYS A 142 -13.98 -9.81 -10.17
CA LYS A 142 -14.65 -9.72 -8.86
C LYS A 142 -14.51 -11.05 -8.13
N TYR A 143 -13.94 -11.02 -6.93
CA TYR A 143 -13.74 -12.19 -6.09
C TYR A 143 -14.47 -12.04 -4.76
N PHE A 144 -15.24 -13.04 -4.38
CA PHE A 144 -16.14 -12.99 -3.23
C PHE A 144 -15.59 -13.86 -2.11
N VAL A 145 -15.35 -13.25 -0.95
CA VAL A 145 -14.83 -13.93 0.24
C VAL A 145 -15.86 -13.84 1.35
N LEU A 146 -16.41 -15.00 1.72
CA LEU A 146 -17.24 -15.12 2.90
C LEU A 146 -16.32 -15.40 4.10
N LEU A 147 -16.26 -14.45 5.04
CA LEU A 147 -15.45 -14.56 6.24
C LEU A 147 -16.27 -15.20 7.35
N HIS A 148 -15.79 -16.31 7.90
CA HIS A 148 -16.44 -17.02 8.98
C HIS A 148 -15.55 -17.06 10.22
N ASP A 149 -16.08 -16.56 11.34
CA ASP A 149 -15.42 -16.72 12.63
C ASP A 149 -15.75 -18.09 13.20
N VAL A 150 -14.72 -18.94 13.36
CA VAL A 150 -14.87 -20.31 13.85
C VAL A 150 -15.27 -20.37 15.34
N THR A 151 -15.09 -19.28 16.10
CA THR A 151 -15.34 -19.26 17.55
C THR A 151 -16.66 -18.66 17.98
N GLU A 152 -17.33 -17.94 17.09
CA GLU A 152 -18.60 -17.27 17.36
C GLU A 152 -19.68 -17.65 16.34
N GLY A 153 -19.28 -17.94 15.10
CA GLY A 153 -20.20 -18.20 14.01
C GLY A 153 -20.78 -19.61 14.02
N GLU A 154 -21.95 -19.75 13.40
CA GLU A 154 -22.58 -21.05 13.12
C GLU A 154 -22.08 -21.60 11.76
N GLU A 155 -21.42 -22.77 11.78
CA GLU A 155 -20.81 -23.36 10.58
C GLU A 155 -21.86 -23.79 9.54
N SER A 156 -23.01 -24.32 9.97
CA SER A 156 -24.11 -24.72 9.08
C SER A 156 -24.61 -23.54 8.24
N LYS A 157 -24.80 -22.37 8.87
CA LYS A 157 -25.17 -21.11 8.21
C LYS A 157 -24.09 -20.70 7.21
N ALA A 158 -22.81 -20.77 7.59
CA ALA A 158 -21.70 -20.42 6.72
C ALA A 158 -21.65 -21.28 5.46
N VAL A 159 -21.85 -22.60 5.60
CA VAL A 159 -21.89 -23.54 4.47
C VAL A 159 -23.10 -23.28 3.57
N SER A 160 -24.27 -23.02 4.14
CA SER A 160 -25.49 -22.70 3.38
C SER A 160 -25.31 -21.44 2.54
N VAL A 161 -24.92 -20.33 3.17
CA VAL A 161 -24.70 -19.04 2.50
C VAL A 161 -23.60 -19.14 1.45
N PHE A 162 -22.55 -19.91 1.72
CA PHE A 162 -21.49 -20.15 0.74
C PHE A 162 -22.00 -20.94 -0.48
N GLY A 163 -22.93 -21.87 -0.29
CA GLY A 163 -23.63 -22.56 -1.37
C GLY A 163 -24.37 -21.58 -2.28
N ASP A 164 -25.16 -20.68 -1.68
CA ASP A 164 -25.90 -19.64 -2.40
C ASP A 164 -24.95 -18.68 -3.14
N LEU A 165 -23.85 -18.29 -2.50
CA LEU A 165 -22.81 -17.44 -3.09
C LEU A 165 -22.19 -18.07 -4.34
N LYS A 166 -21.86 -19.36 -4.27
CA LYS A 166 -21.34 -20.12 -5.42
C LYS A 166 -22.35 -20.23 -6.55
N GLN A 167 -23.63 -20.40 -6.23
CA GLN A 167 -24.69 -20.47 -7.23
C GLN A 167 -24.84 -19.13 -7.97
N GLN A 168 -24.72 -18.01 -7.25
CA GLN A 168 -24.93 -16.68 -7.82
C GLN A 168 -23.70 -16.14 -8.58
N TYR A 169 -22.51 -16.27 -8.00
CA TYR A 169 -21.29 -15.63 -8.55
C TYR A 169 -20.29 -16.61 -9.17
N GLY A 170 -20.59 -17.91 -9.11
CA GLY A 170 -19.78 -18.99 -9.64
C GLY A 170 -18.74 -19.50 -8.63
N ALA A 171 -18.60 -20.82 -8.56
CA ALA A 171 -17.70 -21.48 -7.62
C ALA A 171 -16.22 -21.09 -7.76
N GLY A 172 -15.78 -20.71 -8.96
CA GLY A 172 -14.39 -20.29 -9.23
C GLY A 172 -14.04 -18.89 -8.70
N ASN A 173 -15.04 -18.07 -8.36
CA ASN A 173 -14.86 -16.68 -7.92
C ASN A 173 -15.18 -16.50 -6.43
N CYS A 174 -15.40 -17.58 -5.70
CA CYS A 174 -15.86 -17.55 -4.31
C CYS A 174 -14.90 -18.33 -3.40
N HIS A 175 -14.66 -17.82 -2.20
CA HIS A 175 -13.88 -18.50 -1.16
C HIS A 175 -14.53 -18.34 0.22
N LEU A 176 -14.54 -19.41 1.01
CA LEU A 176 -14.97 -19.39 2.41
C LEU A 176 -13.73 -19.33 3.29
N LEU A 177 -13.43 -18.15 3.83
CA LEU A 177 -12.28 -17.94 4.69
C LEU A 177 -12.71 -18.08 6.15
N GLN A 178 -12.29 -19.17 6.78
CA GLN A 178 -12.57 -19.45 8.18
C GLN A 178 -11.38 -19.00 9.03
N ILE A 179 -11.59 -18.08 9.97
CA ILE A 179 -10.54 -17.55 10.87
C ILE A 179 -11.04 -17.45 12.31
N ASN A 180 -10.13 -17.18 13.24
CA ASN A 180 -10.44 -16.95 14.66
C ASN A 180 -10.28 -15.46 15.04
N SER A 181 -11.21 -14.92 15.84
CA SER A 181 -11.13 -13.57 16.43
C SER A 181 -10.63 -13.53 17.88
N LYS A 182 -10.52 -14.67 18.56
CA LYS A 182 -10.12 -14.78 19.97
C LYS A 182 -8.66 -15.22 20.10
N ARG A 183 -7.89 -14.53 20.94
CA ARG A 183 -6.51 -14.91 21.26
C ARG A 183 -6.50 -16.27 21.97
N ALA A 184 -5.61 -17.16 21.51
CA ALA A 184 -5.25 -18.35 22.28
C ALA A 184 -4.72 -17.88 23.65
N GLY A 185 -5.44 -18.17 24.75
CA GLY A 185 -5.08 -17.72 26.10
C GLY A 185 -6.16 -16.98 26.88
N GLN A 186 -7.31 -16.65 26.28
CA GLN A 186 -8.48 -16.19 27.08
C GLN A 186 -9.27 -17.34 27.74
N THR A 187 -8.96 -18.61 27.40
CA THR A 187 -9.71 -19.78 27.87
C THR A 187 -8.92 -20.74 28.77
N SER A 188 -7.61 -20.53 28.96
CA SER A 188 -6.79 -21.33 29.89
C SER A 188 -5.63 -20.49 30.41
N GLY A 189 -5.40 -20.53 31.72
CA GLY A 189 -4.45 -19.68 32.47
C GLY A 189 -2.96 -19.89 32.19
N ASP A 190 -2.56 -20.22 30.96
CA ASP A 190 -1.17 -20.31 30.50
C ASP A 190 -0.83 -19.05 29.70
N THR A 191 -0.32 -18.03 30.39
CA THR A 191 -0.02 -16.69 29.87
C THR A 191 1.25 -16.57 29.01
N ASP A 192 2.02 -17.63 28.85
CA ASP A 192 3.44 -17.48 28.48
C ASP A 192 3.77 -17.91 27.03
N ALA A 193 2.89 -18.64 26.34
CA ALA A 193 3.17 -19.15 24.99
C ALA A 193 2.59 -18.27 23.86
N ALA A 194 1.40 -17.69 24.02
CA ALA A 194 0.74 -16.89 22.98
C ALA A 194 1.23 -15.44 22.89
N THR A 195 1.90 -14.95 23.94
CA THR A 195 2.45 -13.59 24.04
C THR A 195 3.79 -13.41 23.34
N ASN A 196 4.45 -14.50 22.92
CA ASN A 196 5.82 -14.47 22.40
C ASN A 196 5.95 -14.78 20.90
N MET A 197 4.84 -14.88 20.17
CA MET A 197 4.89 -15.07 18.72
C MET A 197 5.20 -13.73 18.03
N PRO A 198 6.26 -13.62 17.22
CA PRO A 198 6.58 -12.38 16.51
C PRO A 198 5.46 -12.03 15.52
N ASP A 199 5.10 -10.74 15.44
CA ASP A 199 4.10 -10.23 14.49
C ASP A 199 4.49 -10.61 13.05
N PRO A 200 3.75 -11.52 12.38
CA PRO A 200 4.12 -12.01 11.06
C PRO A 200 3.86 -10.97 9.96
N TRP A 201 3.08 -9.92 10.25
CA TRP A 201 2.85 -8.80 9.33
C TRP A 201 3.82 -7.64 9.53
N ARG A 202 4.61 -7.61 10.61
CA ARG A 202 5.54 -6.51 10.90
C ARG A 202 6.53 -6.20 9.77
N LEU A 203 6.93 -7.22 9.00
CA LEU A 203 7.82 -7.05 7.85
C LEU A 203 7.12 -6.42 6.63
N TYR A 204 5.79 -6.50 6.57
CA TYR A 204 4.98 -6.13 5.42
C TYR A 204 4.17 -4.85 5.66
N VAL A 205 3.70 -4.65 6.89
CA VAL A 205 3.05 -3.42 7.34
C VAL A 205 4.16 -2.45 7.72
N LYS A 206 4.57 -1.64 6.74
CA LYS A 206 5.42 -0.48 7.05
C LYS A 206 4.65 0.37 8.05
N GLN A 207 5.20 0.55 9.25
CA GLN A 207 4.69 1.52 10.20
C GLN A 207 4.58 2.84 9.44
N SER A 208 3.35 3.28 9.18
CA SER A 208 3.12 4.70 8.93
C SER A 208 3.69 5.36 10.17
N SER A 209 4.81 6.06 10.04
CA SER A 209 5.33 6.92 11.09
C SER A 209 4.21 7.90 11.43
N SER A 210 3.39 7.54 12.42
CA SER A 210 2.51 8.46 13.11
C SER A 210 3.42 9.36 13.93
N THR A 211 4.09 10.26 13.23
CA THR A 211 4.67 11.48 13.80
C THR A 211 3.80 12.61 13.29
N THR A 212 2.54 12.60 13.74
CA THR A 212 1.80 13.83 13.91
C THR A 212 2.08 14.27 15.35
N GLN A 213 2.72 15.44 15.47
CA GLN A 213 2.90 16.23 16.69
C GLN A 213 3.81 15.65 17.78
N GLN A 214 5.08 16.06 17.76
CA GLN A 214 5.80 16.70 18.88
C GLN A 214 7.30 16.60 18.62
N GLN A 215 7.89 17.72 18.16
CA GLN A 215 9.25 18.19 18.45
C GLN A 215 9.56 19.37 17.52
N GLN A 216 8.98 20.53 17.84
CA GLN A 216 9.72 21.79 17.72
C GLN A 216 10.31 22.05 19.10
N GLU A 217 11.46 21.44 19.38
CA GLU A 217 12.38 22.01 20.36
C GLU A 217 13.52 22.64 19.59
N SER A 218 13.45 23.96 19.56
CA SER A 218 14.45 24.87 19.06
C SER A 218 15.77 24.64 19.79
N GLN A 219 16.82 24.26 19.07
CA GLN A 219 18.17 24.67 19.43
C GLN A 219 18.77 25.51 18.32
N SER A 220 18.75 26.82 18.57
CA SER A 220 19.43 27.86 17.82
C SER A 220 20.94 27.71 17.99
N ILE A 221 21.62 27.27 16.93
CA ILE A 221 23.05 27.56 16.77
C ILE A 221 23.16 28.62 15.69
N SER A 222 23.37 29.85 16.14
CA SER A 222 23.69 31.02 15.34
C SER A 222 25.00 30.79 14.58
N ARG A 223 24.95 30.76 13.25
CA ARG A 223 26.10 31.06 12.39
C ARG A 223 25.65 31.98 11.26
N LYS A 224 26.25 33.16 11.25
CA LYS A 224 26.07 34.22 10.26
C LYS A 224 26.38 33.69 8.86
N GLU A 225 25.45 33.87 7.93
CA GLU A 225 25.74 33.83 6.51
C GLU A 225 26.47 35.12 6.11
N SER A 226 27.58 34.96 5.39
CA SER A 226 28.14 36.02 4.55
C SER A 226 27.83 35.66 3.11
N SER A 227 27.04 36.53 2.47
CA SER A 227 26.76 36.58 1.04
C SER A 227 28.03 36.54 0.20
N MET A 228 28.00 35.76 -0.88
CA MET A 228 28.45 36.21 -2.20
C MET A 228 27.59 35.51 -3.26
N SER A 229 26.80 36.32 -3.96
CA SER A 229 26.25 36.00 -5.27
C SER A 229 27.40 35.94 -6.29
N ASP A 230 27.29 35.09 -7.30
CA ASP A 230 27.21 35.55 -8.69
C ASP A 230 27.32 34.39 -9.69
N SER A 231 26.63 34.59 -10.81
CA SER A 231 26.84 33.97 -12.13
C SER A 231 26.11 32.67 -12.42
N LEU A 232 24.90 32.78 -13.01
CA LEU A 232 24.62 32.38 -14.40
C LEU A 232 23.15 32.59 -14.74
N SER A 233 22.74 33.86 -14.83
CA SER A 233 21.56 34.29 -15.57
C SER A 233 22.01 34.74 -16.95
N ASN A 234 21.92 33.85 -17.95
CA ASN A 234 21.78 34.18 -19.37
C ASN A 234 21.63 32.88 -20.15
N LEU A 235 20.39 32.46 -20.39
CA LEU A 235 19.95 31.70 -21.57
C LEU A 235 18.42 31.51 -21.57
N THR A 236 17.65 32.54 -21.20
CA THR A 236 16.19 32.51 -21.31
C THR A 236 15.69 33.79 -21.94
N GLU A 237 15.96 33.93 -23.23
CA GLU A 237 15.14 34.80 -24.07
C GLU A 237 15.19 34.21 -25.47
N LEU A 238 14.06 33.64 -25.87
CA LEU A 238 13.53 33.46 -27.23
C LEU A 238 12.66 32.20 -27.22
N ILE A 239 11.35 32.45 -27.19
CA ILE A 239 10.22 31.74 -27.83
C ILE A 239 9.01 31.87 -26.89
N ASP A 240 8.29 32.98 -27.04
CA ASP A 240 6.87 33.06 -26.74
C ASP A 240 6.19 33.56 -28.02
N GLN A 241 5.63 32.63 -28.79
CA GLN A 241 4.42 32.87 -29.57
C GLN A 241 3.80 31.53 -29.99
N GLU A 242 2.58 31.32 -29.49
CA GLU A 242 1.57 30.37 -29.96
C GLU A 242 1.80 28.87 -29.67
N LEU A 243 1.28 28.40 -28.53
CA LEU A 243 0.11 27.51 -28.41
C LEU A 243 0.00 27.02 -26.96
N ASN A 244 -1.16 27.29 -26.37
CA ASN A 244 -1.45 27.11 -24.95
C ASN A 244 -1.76 25.64 -24.64
N ILE A 245 -0.76 24.84 -24.21
CA ILE A 245 -0.84 23.63 -23.36
C ILE A 245 0.61 23.32 -22.90
N THR A 246 0.94 23.51 -21.63
CA THR A 246 2.21 23.03 -21.05
C THR A 246 1.96 22.28 -19.74
N THR A 247 1.93 20.95 -19.83
CA THR A 247 2.18 20.04 -18.72
C THR A 247 3.67 20.10 -18.39
N SER A 248 4.04 20.87 -17.36
CA SER A 248 5.40 20.79 -16.81
C SER A 248 5.54 19.47 -16.05
N ILE A 249 6.32 18.54 -16.60
CA ILE A 249 6.76 17.34 -15.89
C ILE A 249 7.76 17.80 -14.82
N ALA A 250 7.25 18.14 -13.64
CA ALA A 250 8.08 18.47 -12.49
C ALA A 250 8.71 17.18 -11.94
N HIS A 251 10.04 17.13 -11.91
CA HIS A 251 10.82 16.04 -11.35
C HIS A 251 10.50 15.89 -9.84
N PRO A 252 10.32 14.67 -9.30
CA PRO A 252 9.86 14.43 -7.92
C PRO A 252 10.78 14.94 -6.80
N LEU A 253 11.91 15.59 -7.14
CA LEU A 253 12.87 16.17 -6.22
C LEU A 253 13.09 17.69 -6.40
N SER A 254 12.25 18.40 -7.17
CA SER A 254 12.37 19.87 -7.22
C SER A 254 11.84 20.53 -5.95
N SER A 255 12.72 21.35 -5.35
CA SER A 255 12.41 22.25 -4.23
C SER A 255 11.62 23.43 -4.77
N PHE A 256 10.43 23.68 -4.21
CA PHE A 256 9.72 24.94 -4.42
C PHE A 256 9.68 25.67 -3.09
N ASP A 257 10.15 26.91 -3.12
CA ASP A 257 10.09 27.87 -2.02
C ASP A 257 8.64 28.10 -1.59
N THR A 258 8.41 28.03 -0.29
CA THR A 258 7.11 28.25 0.32
C THR A 258 7.00 29.72 0.72
N SER A 259 6.30 30.52 -0.07
CA SER A 259 5.84 31.84 0.33
C SER A 259 4.45 31.76 0.97
N ASN A 260 4.32 32.48 2.09
CA ASN A 260 3.23 32.53 3.06
C ASN A 260 1.85 32.97 2.53
N SER A 261 0.80 32.45 3.18
CA SER A 261 -0.47 33.11 3.61
C SER A 261 -1.45 31.98 4.03
N ASP A 262 -2.23 31.94 5.10
CA ASP A 262 -2.56 32.82 6.22
C ASP A 262 -3.17 31.93 7.33
N LEU A 263 -2.93 32.25 8.60
CA LEU A 263 -3.54 31.62 9.77
C LEU A 263 -4.27 32.69 10.60
N THR A 264 -5.58 32.52 10.79
CA THR A 264 -6.36 33.06 11.93
C THR A 264 -7.38 31.95 12.27
N SER A 265 -7.55 31.46 13.50
CA SER A 265 -7.89 32.17 14.73
C SER A 265 -7.71 31.23 15.94
N ILE A 266 -7.24 31.79 17.06
CA ILE A 266 -7.09 31.14 18.38
C ILE A 266 -8.26 31.57 19.27
N GLY A 267 -8.88 30.63 19.97
CA GLY A 267 -9.80 30.85 21.08
C GLY A 267 -9.40 29.99 22.27
N THR A 268 -9.08 30.64 23.37
CA THR A 268 -8.54 30.18 24.66
C THR A 268 -9.54 29.37 25.50
N THR A 269 -9.07 28.39 26.29
CA THR A 269 -9.13 28.40 27.77
C THR A 269 -8.21 27.32 28.36
N ASP A 270 -7.55 27.74 29.43
CA ASP A 270 -6.57 27.09 30.32
C ASP A 270 -7.27 26.27 31.42
N GLU A 271 -6.72 25.12 31.82
CA GLU A 271 -6.72 24.59 33.21
C GLU A 271 -5.79 23.35 33.34
N GLY A 272 -4.79 23.43 34.23
CA GLY A 272 -4.54 22.41 35.26
C GLY A 272 -3.61 21.21 34.97
N TYR A 273 -2.40 21.27 35.54
CA TYR A 273 -1.40 20.20 35.71
C TYR A 273 -1.93 18.95 36.44
N ASP A 274 -1.49 17.74 36.04
CA ASP A 274 -0.57 16.85 36.79
C ASP A 274 -0.56 15.41 36.19
N GLY A 275 0.58 14.72 36.28
CA GLY A 275 0.65 13.26 36.15
C GLY A 275 1.21 12.69 34.84
N SER A 276 2.52 12.75 34.68
CA SER A 276 3.30 11.96 33.73
C SER A 276 2.95 10.46 33.82
N SER A 277 2.33 9.94 32.77
CA SER A 277 2.37 8.51 32.44
C SER A 277 2.82 8.41 30.98
N ILE A 278 4.10 8.11 30.81
CA ILE A 278 4.69 7.73 29.53
C ILE A 278 4.00 6.43 29.11
N THR A 279 2.90 6.54 28.38
CA THR A 279 2.34 5.40 27.65
C THR A 279 3.25 5.15 26.47
N SER A 280 4.21 4.24 26.67
CA SER A 280 4.96 3.60 25.60
C SER A 280 3.99 3.26 24.47
N ALA A 281 4.20 3.83 23.27
CA ALA A 281 3.38 3.56 22.11
C ALA A 281 3.22 2.04 21.96
N SER A 282 2.02 1.52 22.25
CA SER A 282 1.73 0.10 22.17
C SER A 282 2.06 -0.35 20.76
N THR A 283 3.07 -1.20 20.61
CA THR A 283 3.38 -1.82 19.32
C THR A 283 2.14 -2.62 18.93
N ILE A 284 1.36 -2.12 17.96
CA ILE A 284 0.18 -2.83 17.46
C ILE A 284 0.68 -4.14 16.87
N ILE A 285 0.36 -5.26 17.52
CA ILE A 285 0.63 -6.61 17.02
C ILE A 285 -0.52 -6.96 16.09
N HIS A 286 -0.24 -7.04 14.80
CA HIS A 286 -1.23 -7.40 13.81
C HIS A 286 -1.56 -8.89 13.90
N GLY A 287 -2.84 -9.22 13.70
CA GLY A 287 -3.34 -10.60 13.68
C GLY A 287 -2.99 -11.43 14.92
N ALA A 288 -2.88 -10.81 16.10
CA ALA A 288 -2.61 -11.50 17.36
C ALA A 288 -3.64 -12.59 17.74
N CYS A 289 -4.79 -12.63 17.06
CA CYS A 289 -5.83 -13.64 17.24
C CYS A 289 -5.76 -14.78 16.21
N LEU A 290 -4.91 -14.65 15.18
CA LEU A 290 -4.78 -15.64 14.12
C LEU A 290 -3.89 -16.79 14.59
N THR A 291 -4.40 -18.01 14.42
CA THR A 291 -3.67 -19.25 14.66
C THR A 291 -2.83 -19.61 13.44
N LEU A 292 -1.89 -20.55 13.60
CA LEU A 292 -1.10 -21.08 12.48
C LEU A 292 -2.01 -21.66 11.37
N SER A 293 -3.11 -22.32 11.75
CA SER A 293 -4.08 -22.83 10.79
C SER A 293 -4.81 -21.71 10.04
N ASP A 294 -5.07 -20.56 10.67
CA ASP A 294 -5.67 -19.40 10.01
C ASP A 294 -4.70 -18.80 8.99
N HIS A 295 -3.40 -18.76 9.33
CA HIS A 295 -2.35 -18.37 8.38
C HIS A 295 -2.33 -19.27 7.15
N ASP A 296 -2.37 -20.59 7.33
CA ASP A 296 -2.41 -21.53 6.22
C ASP A 296 -3.67 -21.34 5.35
N ARG A 297 -4.82 -21.10 5.97
CA ARG A 297 -6.08 -20.81 5.26
C ARG A 297 -5.98 -19.52 4.44
N ILE A 298 -5.38 -18.46 4.99
CA ILE A 298 -5.12 -17.21 4.25
C ILE A 298 -4.16 -17.45 3.07
N HIS A 299 -3.11 -18.27 3.27
CA HIS A 299 -2.19 -18.64 2.19
C HIS A 299 -2.89 -19.42 1.07
N VAL A 300 -3.74 -20.39 1.43
CA VAL A 300 -4.54 -21.15 0.46
C VAL A 300 -5.49 -20.22 -0.29
N PHE A 301 -6.22 -19.36 0.42
CA PHE A 301 -7.08 -18.34 -0.19
C PHE A 301 -6.33 -17.49 -1.22
N MET A 302 -5.20 -16.90 -0.83
CA MET A 302 -4.41 -16.05 -1.72
C MET A 302 -3.88 -16.83 -2.93
N ASN A 303 -3.46 -18.08 -2.72
CA ASN A 303 -3.01 -18.93 -3.81
C ASN A 303 -4.14 -19.26 -4.79
N GLU A 304 -5.33 -19.60 -4.31
CA GLU A 304 -6.50 -19.87 -5.16
C GLU A 304 -6.96 -18.62 -5.91
N PHE A 305 -7.04 -17.48 -5.23
CA PHE A 305 -7.35 -16.19 -5.84
C PHE A 305 -6.41 -15.89 -7.02
N VAL A 306 -5.10 -16.09 -6.85
CA VAL A 306 -4.12 -15.81 -7.91
C VAL A 306 -4.19 -16.84 -9.04
N THR A 307 -4.08 -18.12 -8.70
CA THR A 307 -3.83 -19.18 -9.67
C THR A 307 -5.09 -19.61 -10.42
N LYS A 308 -6.22 -19.69 -9.72
CA LYS A 308 -7.50 -20.17 -10.29
C LYS A 308 -8.41 -19.02 -10.73
N GLY A 309 -8.21 -17.83 -10.16
CA GLY A 309 -9.04 -16.67 -10.42
C GLY A 309 -8.37 -15.63 -11.30
N LEU A 310 -7.51 -14.81 -10.69
CA LEU A 310 -6.91 -13.62 -11.30
C LEU A 310 -6.17 -13.92 -12.59
N LEU A 311 -5.27 -14.92 -12.60
CA LEU A 311 -4.49 -15.21 -13.79
C LEU A 311 -5.33 -15.81 -14.91
N LEU A 312 -6.26 -16.71 -14.60
CA LEU A 312 -7.19 -17.24 -15.58
C LEU A 312 -8.02 -16.13 -16.23
N TRP A 313 -8.45 -15.16 -15.42
CA TRP A 313 -9.15 -13.98 -15.91
C TRP A 313 -8.24 -13.09 -16.77
N VAL A 314 -6.99 -12.86 -16.36
CA VAL A 314 -6.00 -12.11 -17.15
C VAL A 314 -5.74 -12.78 -18.50
N GLU A 315 -5.53 -14.09 -18.54
CA GLU A 315 -5.32 -14.86 -19.77
C GLU A 315 -6.47 -14.66 -20.77
N THR A 316 -7.70 -14.73 -20.27
CA THR A 316 -8.91 -14.58 -21.09
C THR A 316 -9.04 -13.16 -21.67
N ASN A 317 -8.56 -12.15 -20.96
CA ASN A 317 -8.67 -10.73 -21.35
C ASN A 317 -7.40 -10.15 -21.97
N LEU A 318 -6.33 -10.94 -22.10
CA LEU A 318 -5.02 -10.46 -22.55
C LEU A 318 -5.03 -9.91 -23.98
N LYS A 319 -5.92 -10.43 -24.85
CA LYS A 319 -6.15 -9.86 -26.18
C LYS A 319 -6.70 -8.45 -26.11
N THR A 320 -7.73 -8.25 -25.28
CA THR A 320 -8.34 -6.95 -25.03
C THR A 320 -7.34 -5.95 -24.42
N PHE A 321 -6.44 -6.42 -23.54
CA PHE A 321 -5.40 -5.57 -22.97
C PHE A 321 -4.40 -5.04 -24.00
N ASN A 322 -4.12 -5.79 -25.07
CA ASN A 322 -3.16 -5.39 -26.10
C ASN A 322 -3.76 -4.42 -27.13
N GLU A 323 -5.08 -4.27 -27.14
CA GLU A 323 -5.82 -3.40 -28.07
C GLU A 323 -6.15 -2.02 -27.46
N GLN A 324 -5.90 -1.82 -26.16
CA GLN A 324 -6.07 -0.55 -25.42
C GLN A 324 -4.77 0.24 -25.36
#